data_AF-A0A285YVB2-F1
#
_entry.id   AF-A0A285YVB2-F1
#
_cell.length_a   1.000
_cell.length_b   1.000
_cell.length_c   1.000
_cell.angle_alpha   90.00
_cell.angle_beta   90.00
_cell.angle_gamma   90.00
#
_symmetry.space_group_name_H-M   'P 1'
#
loop_
_entity.id
_entity.type
_entity.pdbx_description
1 polymer ?
#
loop_
_entity_poly.entity_id
_entity_poly.type
_entity_poly.pdbx_seq_one_letter_code
_entity_poly.pdbx_strand_id
1 'polypeptide(L)' 'MARKKVATRKIGRNAETGRFTSVEEARKHPKTHVVETLRKQCS' A
#
# COMPACT_ATOMS: atom_id res chain seq x y z
N MET A 1 -28.66 -6.60 -2.50
CA MET A 1 -27.53 -6.36 -1.58
C MET A 1 -26.56 -5.38 -2.24
N ALA A 2 -26.36 -4.19 -1.67
CA ALA A 2 -25.47 -3.18 -2.26
C ALA A 2 -24.00 -3.65 -2.18
N ARG A 3 -23.30 -3.72 -3.32
CA ARG A 3 -21.86 -4.00 -3.35
C ARG A 3 -21.13 -2.89 -2.61
N LYS A 4 -20.64 -3.19 -1.40
CA LYS A 4 -19.80 -2.28 -0.60
C LYS A 4 -18.58 -1.91 -1.45
N LYS A 5 -18.43 -0.63 -1.81
CA LYS A 5 -17.29 -0.16 -2.61
C LYS A 5 -16.00 -0.45 -1.84
N VAL A 6 -15.20 -1.38 -2.35
CA VAL A 6 -13.88 -1.69 -1.82
C VAL A 6 -12.97 -0.52 -2.19
N ALA A 7 -12.69 0.35 -1.22
CA ALA A 7 -11.74 1.44 -1.43
C ALA A 7 -10.32 0.85 -1.41
N THR A 8 -9.66 0.80 -2.56
CA THR A 8 -8.27 0.38 -2.68
C THR A 8 -7.35 1.59 -2.63
N ARG A 9 -6.33 1.56 -1.77
CA ARG A 9 -5.28 2.59 -1.74
C ARG A 9 -3.91 1.95 -1.89
N LYS A 10 -2.99 2.64 -2.58
CA LYS A 10 -1.59 2.22 -2.68
C LYS A 10 -0.80 2.80 -1.51
N ILE A 11 0.12 2.03 -0.95
CA ILE A 11 1.04 2.45 0.11
C ILE A 11 2.43 1.90 -0.19
N GLY A 12 3.47 2.66 0.15
CA GLY A 12 4.82 2.11 0.17
C GLY A 12 5.02 1.28 1.43
N ARG A 13 5.80 0.21 1.34
CA ARG A 13 6.29 -0.53 2.50
C ARG A 13 7.75 -0.83 2.30
N ASN A 14 8.55 -0.47 3.29
CA ASN A 14 9.94 -0.84 3.32
C ASN A 14 10.04 -2.36 3.57
N ALA A 15 10.69 -3.08 2.66
CA ALA A 15 10.84 -4.54 2.71
C ALA A 15 11.81 -5.00 3.80
N GLU A 16 12.76 -4.14 4.19
CA GLU A 16 13.78 -4.44 5.19
C GLU A 16 13.25 -4.27 6.62
N THR A 17 12.49 -3.20 6.86
CA THR A 17 12.00 -2.84 8.21
C THR A 17 10.52 -3.12 8.44
N GLY A 18 9.77 -3.38 7.37
CA GLY A 18 8.32 -3.58 7.41
C GLY A 18 7.50 -2.30 7.65
N ARG A 19 8.15 -1.13 7.78
CA ARG A 19 7.47 0.16 8.00
C ARG A 19 6.73 0.63 6.76
N PHE A 20 5.59 1.28 6.96
CA PHE A 20 4.87 1.92 5.87
C PHE A 20 5.54 3.25 5.51
N THR A 21 5.74 3.45 4.22
CA THR A 21 6.33 4.66 3.63
C THR A 21 5.41 5.20 2.53
N SER A 22 5.78 6.33 1.96
CA SER A 22 5.07 6.88 0.81
C SER A 22 5.26 6.00 -0.44
N VAL A 23 4.28 6.02 -1.34
CA VAL A 23 4.41 5.33 -2.65
C VAL A 23 5.55 5.95 -3.47
N GLU A 24 5.82 7.24 -3.29
CA GLU A 24 6.91 7.94 -3.97
C GLU A 24 8.28 7.45 -3.49
N GLU A 25 8.50 7.30 -2.18
CA GLU A 25 9.72 6.67 -1.65
C GLU A 25 9.86 5.25 -2.18
N ALA A 26 8.76 4.49 -2.24
CA ALA A 26 8.81 3.14 -2.77
C ALA A 26 9.20 3.10 -4.26
N ARG A 27 8.79 4.11 -5.04
CA ARG A 27 9.21 4.25 -6.44
C ARG A 27 10.65 4.75 -6.59
N LYS A 28 11.12 5.61 -5.70
CA LYS A 28 12.52 6.10 -5.69
C LYS A 28 13.50 5.00 -5.26
N HIS A 29 13.08 4.09 -4.38
CA HIS A 29 13.89 3.01 -3.83
C HIS A 29 13.29 1.62 -4.09
N PRO A 30 13.15 1.19 -5.36
CA PRO A 30 12.45 -0.05 -5.70
C PRO A 30 13.17 -1.32 -5.23
N LYS A 31 14.45 -1.22 -4.85
CA LYS A 31 15.23 -2.34 -4.30
C LYS A 31 14.88 -2.65 -2.84
N THR A 32 14.52 -1.64 -2.06
CA THR A 32 14.30 -1.77 -0.60
C THR A 32 12.85 -1.51 -0.20
N HIS A 33 12.02 -1.03 -1.12
CA HIS A 33 10.64 -0.69 -0.85
C HIS A 33 9.71 -1.28 -1.92
N VAL A 34 8.53 -1.71 -1.47
CA VAL A 34 7.50 -2.36 -2.26
C VAL A 34 6.24 -1.51 -2.21
N VAL A 35 5.51 -1.43 -3.32
CA VAL A 35 4.19 -0.78 -3.36
C VAL A 35 3.12 -1.83 -3.12
N GLU A 36 2.43 -1.74 -1.99
CA GLU A 36 1.31 -2.62 -1.66
C GLU A 36 -0.03 -1.92 -1.93
N THR A 37 -1.02 -2.71 -2.35
CA THR A 37 -2.40 -2.22 -2.53
C THR A 37 -3.24 -2.68 -1.36
N LEU A 38 -3.52 -1.77 -0.44
CA LEU A 38 -4.40 -2.01 0.70
C LEU A 38 -5.85 -1.93 0.24
N ARG A 39 -6.57 -3.06 0.38
CA ARG A 39 -8.02 -3.10 0.23
C ARG A 39 -8.65 -2.71 1.56
N LYS A 40 -9.21 -1.51 1.66
CA LYS A 40 -9.99 -1.12 2.82
C LYS A 40 -11.36 -1.78 2.71
N GLN A 41 -11.51 -2.92 3.38
CA GLN A 41 -12.84 -3.41 3.71
C GLN A 41 -13.31 -2.51 4.86
N CYS A 42 -14.13 -1.50 4.54
CA CYS A 42 -14.94 -0.90 5.61
C CYS A 42 -15.85 -2.04 6.10
N SER A 43 -15.68 -2.50 7.34
CA SER A 43 -16.59 -3.45 7.99
C SER A 43 -17.94 -2.81 8.26
#